data_AF-A0AAD4IXA2-F1
#
_entry.id   AF-A0AAD4IXA2-F1
#
_cell.length_a   1.000
_cell.length_b   1.000
_cell.length_c   1.000
_cell.angle_alpha   90.00
_cell.angle_beta   90.00
_cell.angle_gamma   90.00
#
_symmetry.space_group_name_H-M   'P 1'
#
loop_
_entity.id
_entity.type
_entity.pdbx_description
1 polymer ?
#
loop_
_entity_poly.entity_id
_entity_poly.type
_entity_poly.pdbx_seq_one_letter_code
_entity_poly.pdbx_strand_id
1 'polypeptide(L)'
;MEIQEKLLRFKFHILSAVGFGVAILFVCYVAPSFLNILKYFWPLLVSTALFLVAIVVFGRISPPAAEVPGEKVGEGLLDYVASQPEHIHLFEEERESVGAH
;
A
#
# COMPACT_ATOMS: atom_id res chain seq x y z
N MET A 1 16.68 51.94 -22.83
CA MET A 1 15.93 50.68 -22.56
C MET A 1 15.40 50.64 -21.11
N GLU A 2 14.89 51.75 -20.54
CA GLU A 2 14.49 51.80 -19.11
C GLU A 2 13.15 51.11 -18.78
N ILE A 3 12.26 51.00 -19.77
CA ILE A 3 10.92 50.39 -19.58
C ILE A 3 11.03 48.89 -19.27
N GLN A 4 12.02 48.22 -19.87
CA GLN A 4 12.30 46.80 -19.67
C GLN A 4 12.79 46.49 -18.24
N GLU A 5 13.63 47.36 -17.66
CA GLU A 5 14.13 47.21 -16.28
C GLU A 5 13.02 47.37 -15.24
N LYS A 6 12.09 48.29 -15.47
CA LYS A 6 10.92 48.49 -14.60
C LYS A 6 9.96 47.30 -14.64
N LEU A 7 9.79 46.67 -15.81
CA LEU A 7 8.99 45.45 -15.99
C LEU A 7 9.65 44.21 -15.35
N LEU A 8 10.98 44.10 -15.43
CA LEU A 8 11.74 43.03 -14.77
C LEU A 8 11.54 43.02 -13.25
N ARG A 9 11.40 44.21 -12.63
CA ARG A 9 11.09 44.35 -11.20
C ARG A 9 9.73 43.76 -10.81
N PHE A 10 8.75 43.78 -11.71
CA PHE A 10 7.40 43.28 -11.46
C PHE A 10 7.12 41.90 -12.05
N LYS A 11 8.06 41.29 -12.80
CA LYS A 11 7.88 39.96 -13.42
C LYS A 11 7.37 38.91 -12.45
N PHE A 12 7.90 38.85 -11.23
CA PHE A 12 7.41 37.89 -10.22
C PHE A 12 6.00 38.18 -9.73
N HIS A 13 5.63 39.46 -9.57
CA HIS A 13 4.27 39.83 -9.17
C HIS A 13 3.26 39.53 -10.28
N ILE A 14 3.62 39.84 -11.53
CA ILE A 14 2.80 39.53 -12.71
C ILE A 14 2.68 38.01 -12.87
N LEU A 15 3.79 37.28 -12.79
CA LEU A 15 3.78 35.82 -12.93
C LEU A 15 3.00 35.14 -11.80
N SER A 16 3.12 35.65 -10.57
CA SER A 16 2.32 35.20 -9.42
C SER A 16 0.84 35.49 -9.63
N ALA A 17 0.47 36.71 -10.03
CA ALA A 17 -0.93 37.07 -10.28
C ALA A 17 -1.54 36.25 -11.42
N VAL A 18 -0.79 36.02 -12.50
CA VAL A 18 -1.20 35.15 -13.61
C VAL A 18 -1.33 33.71 -13.14
N GLY A 19 -0.34 33.19 -12.41
CA GLY A 19 -0.37 31.83 -11.85
C GLY A 19 -1.56 31.63 -10.91
N PHE A 20 -1.85 32.62 -10.07
CA PHE A 20 -2.99 32.60 -9.16
C PHE A 20 -4.32 32.66 -9.92
N GLY A 21 -4.42 33.50 -10.96
CA GLY A 21 -5.58 33.55 -11.84
C GLY A 21 -5.81 32.22 -12.56
N VAL A 22 -4.76 31.61 -13.10
CA VAL A 22 -4.82 30.28 -13.74
C VAL A 22 -5.23 29.21 -12.73
N ALA A 23 -4.69 29.25 -11.51
CA ALA A 23 -5.07 28.31 -10.45
C ALA A 23 -6.54 28.45 -10.07
N ILE A 24 -7.06 29.68 -9.93
CA ILE A 24 -8.49 29.91 -9.67
C ILE A 24 -9.34 29.38 -10.81
N LEU A 25 -8.99 29.67 -12.06
CA LEU A 25 -9.71 29.15 -13.22
C LEU A 25 -9.68 27.62 -13.25
N PHE A 26 -8.52 27.01 -13.01
CA PHE A 26 -8.39 25.56 -12.91
C PHE A 26 -9.29 24.98 -11.83
N VAL A 27 -9.33 25.60 -10.64
CA VAL A 27 -10.24 25.18 -9.57
C VAL A 27 -11.70 25.37 -9.98
N CYS A 28 -12.10 26.50 -10.55
CA CYS A 28 -13.48 26.75 -10.93
C CYS A 28 -13.99 25.84 -12.07
N TYR A 29 -13.13 25.46 -13.01
CA TYR A 29 -13.54 24.67 -14.19
C TYR A 29 -13.23 23.18 -14.09
N VAL A 30 -12.09 22.80 -13.51
CA VAL A 30 -11.63 21.41 -13.41
C VAL A 30 -12.04 20.79 -12.09
N ALA A 31 -12.04 21.56 -10.98
CA ALA A 31 -12.44 21.00 -9.68
C ALA A 31 -13.90 20.55 -9.61
N PRO A 32 -14.93 21.18 -10.24
CA PRO A 32 -16.30 20.65 -10.18
C PRO A 32 -16.38 19.21 -10.71
N SER A 33 -15.69 18.94 -11.82
CA SER A 33 -15.60 17.59 -12.40
C SER A 33 -14.79 16.66 -11.52
N PHE A 34 -13.63 17.10 -11.03
CA PHE A 34 -12.79 16.29 -10.14
C PHE A 34 -13.49 15.95 -8.81
N LEU A 35 -14.28 16.88 -8.26
CA LEU A 35 -15.08 16.67 -7.05
C LEU A 35 -16.22 15.66 -7.29
N ASN A 36 -16.76 15.57 -8.51
CA ASN A 36 -17.73 14.52 -8.87
C ASN A 36 -17.08 13.14 -8.88
N ILE A 37 -15.88 13.03 -9.46
CA ILE A 37 -15.05 11.82 -9.37
C ILE A 37 -14.76 11.49 -7.90
N LEU A 38 -14.29 12.46 -7.12
CA LEU A 38 -13.98 12.25 -5.70
C LEU A 38 -15.22 11.83 -4.90
N LYS A 39 -16.41 12.36 -5.22
CA LYS A 39 -17.69 11.91 -4.68
C LYS A 39 -17.99 10.46 -5.05
N TYR A 40 -17.75 10.06 -6.31
CA TYR A 40 -17.96 8.69 -6.77
C TYR A 40 -17.01 7.70 -6.07
N PHE A 41 -15.75 8.11 -5.86
CA PHE A 41 -14.74 7.32 -5.15
C PHE A 41 -14.77 7.48 -3.63
N TRP A 42 -15.61 8.37 -3.09
CA TRP A 42 -15.76 8.60 -1.66
C TRP A 42 -16.03 7.31 -0.88
N PRO A 43 -16.94 6.40 -1.31
CA PRO A 43 -17.17 5.14 -0.60
C PRO A 43 -15.91 4.28 -0.51
N LEU A 44 -15.11 4.24 -1.57
CA LEU A 44 -13.85 3.49 -1.60
C LEU A 44 -12.81 4.11 -0.66
N LEU A 45 -12.66 5.44 -0.69
CA LEU A 45 -11.74 6.15 0.20
C LEU A 45 -12.14 5.98 1.66
N VAL A 46 -13.43 6.09 1.98
CA VAL A 46 -13.95 5.86 3.34
C VAL A 46 -13.69 4.44 3.79
N SER A 47 -13.95 3.43 2.92
CA SER A 47 -13.67 2.03 3.26
C SER A 47 -12.19 1.78 3.51
N THR A 48 -11.31 2.33 2.67
CA THR A 48 -9.86 2.21 2.85
C THR A 48 -9.41 2.92 4.12
N ALA A 49 -9.90 4.14 4.39
CA ALA A 49 -9.58 4.86 5.61
C ALA A 49 -10.04 4.10 6.86
N LEU A 50 -11.27 3.58 6.86
CA LEU A 50 -11.80 2.79 7.96
C LEU A 50 -11.00 1.50 8.17
N PHE A 51 -10.60 0.84 7.08
CA PHE A 51 -9.75 -0.34 7.13
C PHE A 51 -8.36 -0.04 7.71
N LEU A 52 -7.72 1.06 7.30
CA LEU A 52 -6.45 1.51 7.86
C LEU A 52 -6.58 1.88 9.34
N VAL A 53 -7.65 2.58 9.70
CA VAL A 53 -7.97 2.88 11.11
C VAL A 53 -8.12 1.59 11.90
N ALA A 54 -8.85 0.59 11.38
CA ALA A 54 -8.99 -0.71 12.02
C ALA A 54 -7.64 -1.40 12.20
N ILE A 55 -6.77 -1.41 11.18
CA ILE A 55 -5.40 -1.97 11.29
C ILE A 55 -4.61 -1.27 12.39
N VAL A 56 -4.61 0.07 12.41
CA VAL A 56 -3.87 0.84 13.41
C VAL A 56 -4.43 0.58 14.80
N VAL A 57 -5.75 0.55 14.95
CA VAL A 57 -6.42 0.26 16.20
C VAL A 57 -6.08 -1.16 16.66
N PHE A 58 -6.25 -2.20 15.84
CA PHE A 58 -5.85 -3.56 16.20
C PHE A 58 -4.36 -3.69 16.52
N GLY A 59 -3.48 -3.01 15.79
CA GLY A 59 -2.05 -2.98 16.10
C GLY A 59 -1.72 -2.27 17.42
N ARG A 60 -2.57 -1.34 17.88
CA ARG A 60 -2.40 -0.63 19.16
C ARG A 60 -3.06 -1.33 20.35
N ILE A 61 -4.18 -2.02 20.14
CA ILE A 61 -4.86 -2.79 21.19
C ILE A 61 -4.24 -4.19 21.34
N SER A 62 -3.56 -4.70 20.30
CA SER A 62 -2.74 -5.90 20.45
C SER A 62 -1.74 -5.64 21.57
N PRO A 63 -1.69 -6.50 22.61
CA PRO A 63 -0.59 -6.47 23.54
C PRO A 63 0.71 -6.42 22.74
N PRO A 64 1.73 -5.62 23.13
CA PRO A 64 3.07 -5.85 22.61
C PRO A 64 3.29 -7.32 22.85
N ALA A 65 3.47 -8.10 21.78
CA ALA A 65 3.46 -9.53 21.95
C ALA A 65 4.52 -9.81 23.00
N ALA A 66 4.07 -10.38 24.12
CA ALA A 66 4.97 -11.03 25.03
C ALA A 66 5.66 -12.07 24.15
N GLU A 67 6.86 -11.73 23.66
CA GLU A 67 7.66 -12.54 22.75
C GLU A 67 6.82 -13.10 21.60
N VAL A 68 6.56 -12.26 20.57
CA VAL A 68 5.76 -12.64 19.40
C VAL A 68 6.21 -14.02 18.91
N PRO A 69 5.37 -15.07 18.93
CA PRO A 69 5.68 -16.31 18.21
C PRO A 69 5.70 -16.10 16.69
N GLY A 70 5.65 -14.85 16.19
CA GLY A 70 5.66 -14.50 14.78
C GLY A 70 6.98 -14.85 14.09
N GLU A 71 8.09 -14.86 14.83
CA GLU A 71 9.33 -15.50 14.37
C GLU A 71 9.13 -17.02 14.20
N LYS A 72 8.51 -17.68 15.18
CA LYS A 72 8.21 -19.13 15.17
C LYS A 72 7.09 -19.57 14.21
N VAL A 73 6.14 -18.69 13.91
CA VAL A 73 5.03 -18.97 12.97
C VAL A 73 5.55 -18.96 11.53
N GLY A 74 6.51 -18.08 11.23
CA GLY A 74 7.25 -18.14 9.97
C GLY A 74 8.12 -19.40 9.86
N GLU A 75 8.80 -19.77 10.96
CA GLU A 75 9.58 -21.01 11.03
C GLU A 75 8.72 -22.27 10.85
N GLY A 76 7.52 -22.34 11.42
CA GLY A 76 6.61 -23.47 11.25
C GLY A 76 6.06 -23.62 9.82
N LEU A 77 5.89 -22.51 9.09
CA LEU A 77 5.52 -22.54 7.67
C LEU A 77 6.70 -22.94 6.78
N LEU A 78 7.92 -22.52 7.12
CA LEU A 78 9.14 -22.93 6.43
C LEU A 78 9.42 -24.41 6.65
N ASP A 79 9.21 -24.93 7.86
CA ASP A 79 9.38 -26.34 8.20
C ASP A 79 8.33 -27.24 7.51
N TYR A 80 7.10 -26.76 7.33
CA TYR A 80 6.06 -27.45 6.56
C TYR A 80 6.38 -27.57 5.07
N VAL A 81 7.03 -26.55 4.47
CA VAL A 81 7.46 -26.56 3.06
C VAL A 81 8.79 -27.28 2.88
N ALA A 82 9.68 -27.21 3.87
CA ALA A 82 10.99 -27.85 3.86
C ALA A 82 10.95 -29.32 4.32
N SER A 83 9.85 -29.77 4.93
CA SER A 83 9.54 -31.18 5.11
C SER A 83 9.44 -31.83 3.73
N GLN A 84 10.56 -32.34 3.23
CA GLN A 84 10.54 -33.26 2.13
C GLN A 84 9.70 -34.48 2.53
N PRO A 85 9.06 -35.16 1.57
CA PRO A 85 8.30 -36.36 1.86
C PRO A 85 9.25 -37.53 2.17
N GLU A 86 9.94 -37.52 3.31
CA GLU A 86 10.67 -38.72 3.79
C GLU A 86 9.72 -39.90 4.09
N HIS A 87 8.40 -39.72 4.01
CA HIS A 87 7.42 -40.79 4.17
C HIS A 87 7.13 -41.61 2.90
N ILE A 88 7.75 -41.34 1.75
CA ILE A 88 7.54 -42.18 0.55
C ILE A 88 8.45 -43.41 0.52
N HIS A 89 9.52 -43.48 1.31
CA HIS A 89 10.44 -44.64 1.30
C HIS A 89 10.00 -45.83 2.17
N LEU A 90 8.96 -45.70 3.01
CA LEU A 90 8.46 -46.81 3.84
C LEU A 90 7.51 -47.76 3.10
N PHE A 91 7.12 -47.47 1.85
CA PHE A 91 6.26 -48.36 1.05
C PHE A 91 7.01 -49.19 0.01
N GLU A 92 8.31 -48.96 -0.18
CA GLU A 92 9.12 -49.70 -1.17
C GLU A 92 9.90 -50.86 -0.52
N GLU A 93 10.25 -50.76 0.77
CA GLU A 93 10.95 -51.83 1.51
C GLU A 93 10.02 -53.02 1.85
N GLU A 94 8.71 -52.80 2.05
CA GLU A 94 7.74 -53.89 2.28
C GLU A 94 7.44 -54.68 0.99
N ARG A 95 7.56 -54.04 -0.18
CA ARG A 95 7.33 -54.68 -1.50
C ARG A 95 8.49 -55.59 -1.92
N GLU A 96 9.73 -55.29 -1.51
CA GLU A 96 10.89 -56.13 -1.85
C GLU A 96 11.00 -57.36 -0.92
N SER A 97 10.52 -57.27 0.32
CA SER A 97 10.52 -58.40 1.27
C SER A 97 9.47 -59.49 0.97
N VAL A 98 8.47 -59.22 0.11
CA VAL A 98 7.42 -60.20 -0.24
C VAL A 98 7.74 -60.97 -1.53
N GLY A 99 8.77 -60.56 -2.28
CA GLY A 99 9.19 -61.19 -3.55
C GLY A 99 10.22 -62.32 -3.42
N ALA A 100 10.61 -62.70 -2.19
CA ALA A 100 11.58 -63.75 -1.93
C ALA A 100 10.95 -64.84 -1.04
N HIS A 101 9.92 -65.51 -1.55
CA HIS A 101 9.44 -66.78 -0.99
C HIS A 101 9.07 -67.76 -2.10
#